data_AF-A0A9P8SID5-F1
#
_entry.id   AF-A0A9P8SID5-F1
#
_cell.length_a   1.000
_cell.length_b   1.000
_cell.length_c   1.000
_cell.angle_alpha   90.00
_cell.angle_beta   90.00
_cell.angle_gamma   90.00
#
_symmetry.space_group_name_H-M   'P 1'
#
loop_
_entity.id
_entity.type
_entity.pdbx_description
1 polymer ?
#
loop_
_entity_poly.entity_id
_entity_poly.type
_entity_poly.pdbx_seq_one_letter_code
_entity_poly.pdbx_strand_id
1 'polypeptide(L)'
;MRCSLPPHKTPIAFSSYGDFELHYHAFHTHRCLECHKNFPSDHLLSVHIEECHDPLVSIRRDRGEHTYSCFVDGCERKCQTHQKRRMHMIDKHMYPKNFFFGVTKEGIDGRRSLLIDGGHRRRRSSASVQPKNPNPAACVSEEPRAEQNSESSPREDGSQPNQDQQDAAGADMTELADAMSALHFVPSSIRFGRGRAGFARR
;
A
#
# COMPACT_ATOMS: atom_id res chain seq x y z
N MET A 1 30.59 -21.17 10.49
CA MET A 1 30.32 -20.15 9.45
C MET A 1 29.98 -18.80 10.09
N ARG A 2 29.99 -17.68 9.35
CA ARG A 2 29.50 -16.37 9.86
C ARG A 2 28.73 -15.58 8.80
N CYS A 3 27.66 -14.91 9.20
CA CYS A 3 26.94 -13.92 8.38
C CYS A 3 27.20 -12.50 8.91
N SER A 4 27.49 -11.55 8.03
CA SER A 4 27.67 -10.13 8.34
C SER A 4 26.95 -9.22 7.33
N LEU A 5 25.91 -9.72 6.67
CA LEU A 5 25.10 -8.95 5.72
C LEU A 5 24.01 -8.15 6.47
N PRO A 6 23.63 -6.95 5.98
CA PRO A 6 22.44 -6.24 6.48
C PRO A 6 21.20 -7.13 6.34
N PRO A 7 20.37 -7.31 7.39
CA PRO A 7 20.11 -6.33 8.46
C PRO A 7 20.93 -6.50 9.75
N HIS A 8 21.91 -7.41 9.81
CA HIS A 8 22.57 -7.75 11.07
C HIS A 8 23.57 -6.68 11.52
N LYS A 9 23.35 -6.11 12.73
CA LYS A 9 24.25 -5.11 13.34
C LYS A 9 25.56 -5.69 13.87
N THR A 10 25.59 -7.00 14.11
CA THR A 10 26.74 -7.76 14.61
C THR A 10 26.83 -9.07 13.82
N PRO A 11 28.03 -9.59 13.52
CA PRO A 11 28.15 -10.85 12.79
C PRO A 11 27.54 -12.02 13.58
N ILE A 12 26.67 -12.81 12.94
CA ILE A 12 26.09 -14.02 13.53
C ILE A 12 26.98 -15.21 13.15
N ALA A 13 27.41 -15.98 14.15
CA ALA A 13 28.18 -17.21 13.95
C ALA A 13 27.27 -18.44 13.95
N PHE A 14 27.60 -19.43 13.13
CA PHE A 14 26.84 -20.67 12.93
C PHE A 14 27.74 -21.89 13.06
N SER A 15 27.21 -22.93 13.72
CA SER A 15 27.84 -24.23 13.95
C SER A 15 27.97 -25.04 12.65
N SER A 16 26.85 -25.26 11.96
CA SER A 16 26.77 -26.03 10.72
C SER A 16 26.75 -25.13 9.48
N TYR A 17 26.88 -25.74 8.31
CA TYR A 17 26.59 -25.12 7.02
C TYR A 17 25.08 -24.95 6.82
N GLY A 18 24.28 -25.99 7.12
CA GLY A 18 22.82 -25.94 6.99
C GLY A 18 22.16 -24.86 7.87
N ASP A 19 22.70 -24.60 9.08
CA ASP A 19 22.25 -23.50 9.93
C ASP A 19 22.39 -22.13 9.23
N PHE A 20 23.48 -21.98 8.45
CA PHE A 20 23.79 -20.77 7.69
C PHE A 20 22.97 -20.68 6.39
N GLU A 21 22.71 -21.78 5.69
CA GLU A 21 21.82 -21.82 4.52
C GLU A 21 20.38 -21.47 4.89
N LEU A 22 19.83 -22.11 5.93
CA LEU A 22 18.49 -21.81 6.45
C LEU A 22 18.38 -20.35 6.90
N HIS A 23 19.43 -19.81 7.53
CA HIS A 23 19.51 -18.38 7.83
C HIS A 23 19.55 -17.50 6.57
N TYR A 24 20.33 -17.88 5.55
CA TYR A 24 20.44 -17.11 4.32
C TYR A 24 19.11 -17.02 3.57
N HIS A 25 18.42 -18.15 3.43
CA HIS A 25 17.08 -18.21 2.86
C HIS A 25 16.05 -17.42 3.69
N ALA A 26 16.09 -17.53 5.02
CA ALA A 26 15.13 -16.85 5.88
C ALA A 26 15.32 -15.32 6.01
N PHE A 27 16.53 -14.78 5.79
CA PHE A 27 16.85 -13.36 6.06
C PHE A 27 17.35 -12.54 4.87
N HIS A 28 17.91 -13.18 3.83
CA HIS A 28 18.65 -12.50 2.76
C HIS A 28 18.13 -12.75 1.35
N THR A 29 17.38 -13.83 1.08
CA THR A 29 16.93 -14.18 -0.28
C THR A 29 15.87 -13.23 -0.84
N HIS A 30 14.71 -13.06 -0.18
CA HIS A 30 13.61 -12.21 -0.68
C HIS A 30 13.61 -10.83 -0.02
N ARG A 31 14.73 -10.11 -0.17
CA ARG A 31 15.01 -8.86 0.53
C ARG A 31 14.95 -7.65 -0.42
N CYS A 32 14.05 -6.71 -0.17
CA CYS A 32 13.94 -5.48 -0.95
C CYS A 32 15.20 -4.61 -0.82
N LEU A 33 15.79 -4.23 -1.96
CA LEU A 33 17.02 -3.45 -1.98
C LEU A 33 16.80 -1.98 -1.57
N GLU A 34 15.61 -1.42 -1.80
CA GLU A 34 15.29 -0.02 -1.49
C GLU A 34 14.87 0.19 -0.03
N CYS A 35 13.80 -0.48 0.43
CA CYS A 35 13.29 -0.29 1.79
C CYS A 35 13.85 -1.28 2.83
N HIS A 36 14.71 -2.22 2.40
CA HIS A 36 15.41 -3.18 3.27
C HIS A 36 14.48 -4.11 4.10
N LYS A 37 13.23 -4.29 3.65
CA LYS A 37 12.28 -5.26 4.20
C LYS A 37 12.45 -6.64 3.55
N ASN A 38 12.17 -7.68 4.33
CA ASN A 38 12.25 -9.08 3.92
C ASN A 38 10.86 -9.70 3.73
N PHE A 39 10.72 -10.68 2.83
CA PHE A 39 9.44 -11.27 2.41
C PHE A 39 9.46 -12.82 2.43
N PRO A 40 8.30 -13.49 2.47
CA PRO A 40 8.24 -14.97 2.54
C PRO A 40 8.54 -15.69 1.22
N SER A 41 8.33 -15.02 0.09
CA SER A 41 8.47 -15.59 -1.26
C SER A 41 8.83 -14.48 -2.26
N ASP A 42 9.32 -14.89 -3.42
CA ASP A 42 9.73 -13.96 -4.47
C ASP A 42 8.55 -13.15 -5.01
N HIS A 43 7.42 -13.80 -5.29
CA HIS A 43 6.18 -13.14 -5.70
C HIS A 43 5.72 -12.07 -4.69
N LEU A 44 5.84 -12.31 -3.38
CA LEU A 44 5.52 -11.31 -2.37
C LEU A 44 6.50 -10.13 -2.33
N LEU A 45 7.76 -10.33 -2.73
CA LEU A 45 8.72 -9.25 -2.99
C LEU A 45 8.36 -8.49 -4.28
N SER A 46 8.00 -9.18 -5.37
CA SER A 46 7.57 -8.54 -6.63
C SER A 46 6.33 -7.67 -6.42
N VAL A 47 5.30 -8.20 -5.75
CA VAL A 47 4.10 -7.45 -5.37
C VAL A 47 4.44 -6.29 -4.43
N HIS A 48 5.39 -6.44 -3.51
CA HIS A 48 5.85 -5.32 -2.69
C HIS A 48 6.49 -4.19 -3.54
N ILE A 49 7.32 -4.53 -4.54
CA ILE A 49 7.94 -3.57 -5.44
C ILE A 49 6.87 -2.87 -6.31
N GLU A 50 5.97 -3.64 -6.96
CA GLU A 50 4.79 -3.10 -7.68
C GLU A 50 4.00 -2.15 -6.76
N GLU A 51 3.78 -2.52 -5.49
CA GLU A 51 2.84 -1.81 -4.64
C GLU A 51 3.40 -0.62 -3.85
N CYS A 52 4.70 -0.61 -3.56
CA CYS A 52 5.34 0.38 -2.67
C CYS A 52 6.44 1.20 -3.34
N HIS A 53 6.99 0.75 -4.47
CA HIS A 53 8.17 1.35 -5.10
C HIS A 53 7.93 1.84 -6.54
N ASP A 54 7.00 1.25 -7.31
CA ASP A 54 6.64 1.76 -8.64
C ASP A 54 5.73 3.02 -8.56
N PRO A 55 6.21 4.22 -8.97
CA PRO A 55 5.41 5.44 -8.98
C PRO A 55 4.32 5.43 -10.07
N LEU A 56 4.50 4.69 -11.16
CA LEU A 56 3.50 4.55 -12.22
C LEU A 56 2.29 3.76 -11.72
N VAL A 57 2.51 2.74 -10.88
CA VAL A 57 1.42 2.04 -10.18
C VAL A 57 0.68 2.97 -9.21
N SER A 58 1.34 3.95 -8.58
CA SER A 58 0.64 4.98 -7.81
C SER A 58 -0.27 5.83 -8.70
N ILE A 59 0.23 6.35 -9.83
CA ILE A 59 -0.57 7.17 -10.76
C ILE A 59 -1.77 6.38 -11.32
N ARG A 60 -1.61 5.08 -11.58
CA ARG A 60 -2.72 4.18 -11.97
C ARG A 60 -3.78 4.02 -10.86
N ARG A 61 -3.38 4.00 -9.58
CA ARG A 61 -4.34 3.98 -8.44
C ARG A 61 -5.15 5.25 -8.34
N ASP A 62 -4.53 6.39 -8.57
CA ASP A 62 -5.19 7.70 -8.50
C ASP A 62 -6.23 7.85 -9.62
N ARG A 63 -6.06 7.12 -10.74
CA ARG A 63 -7.05 6.91 -11.81
C ARG A 63 -8.12 5.84 -11.51
N GLY A 64 -8.03 5.16 -10.36
CA GLY A 64 -8.96 4.11 -9.93
C GLY A 64 -8.70 2.71 -10.49
N GLU A 65 -7.55 2.47 -11.14
CA GLU A 65 -7.22 1.21 -11.82
C GLU A 65 -6.97 0.03 -10.85
N HIS A 66 -7.11 -1.19 -11.36
CA HIS A 66 -6.93 -2.43 -10.60
C HIS A 66 -5.45 -2.80 -10.48
N THR A 67 -4.79 -2.31 -9.43
CA THR A 67 -3.32 -2.41 -9.25
C THR A 67 -2.86 -3.40 -8.18
N TYR A 68 -3.69 -3.73 -7.20
CA TYR A 68 -3.28 -4.58 -6.06
C TYR A 68 -3.35 -6.07 -6.43
N SER A 69 -2.22 -6.65 -6.83
CA SER A 69 -2.04 -8.05 -7.23
C SER A 69 -2.35 -9.03 -6.08
N CYS A 70 -2.78 -10.26 -6.42
CA CYS A 70 -3.06 -11.29 -5.41
C CYS A 70 -1.76 -11.89 -4.86
N PHE A 71 -1.76 -12.33 -3.61
CA PHE A 71 -0.57 -12.88 -2.93
C PHE A 71 -0.27 -14.35 -3.27
N VAL A 72 -1.10 -14.98 -4.09
CA VAL A 72 -0.93 -16.39 -4.47
C VAL A 72 -0.38 -16.45 -5.89
N ASP A 73 0.81 -17.01 -6.00
CA ASP A 73 1.52 -17.32 -7.24
C ASP A 73 0.56 -18.07 -8.20
N GLY A 74 0.49 -17.62 -9.46
CA GLY A 74 -0.49 -18.14 -10.44
C GLY A 74 -1.92 -17.58 -10.30
N CYS A 75 -2.17 -16.58 -9.45
CA CYS A 75 -3.45 -15.85 -9.42
C CYS A 75 -3.31 -14.41 -9.92
N GLU A 76 -3.57 -14.21 -11.22
CA GLU A 76 -3.45 -12.94 -11.96
C GLU A 76 -4.45 -11.84 -11.53
N ARG A 77 -5.38 -12.11 -10.61
CA ARG A 77 -6.45 -11.18 -10.24
C ARG A 77 -5.91 -9.97 -9.47
N LYS A 78 -5.77 -8.84 -10.17
CA LYS A 78 -5.54 -7.53 -9.56
C LYS A 78 -6.84 -6.95 -8.99
N CYS A 79 -6.73 -6.22 -7.89
CA CYS A 79 -7.83 -5.65 -7.12
C CYS A 79 -7.70 -4.12 -7.02
N GLN A 80 -8.81 -3.41 -6.84
CA GLN A 80 -8.80 -1.94 -6.73
C GLN A 80 -8.40 -1.42 -5.34
N THR A 81 -8.54 -2.22 -4.28
CA THR A 81 -8.10 -1.85 -2.92
C THR A 81 -7.52 -3.03 -2.15
N HIS A 82 -6.67 -2.77 -1.16
CA HIS A 82 -6.18 -3.79 -0.23
C HIS A 82 -7.31 -4.57 0.47
N GLN A 83 -8.46 -3.94 0.73
CA GLN A 83 -9.62 -4.58 1.35
C GLN A 83 -10.32 -5.55 0.38
N LYS A 84 -10.50 -5.15 -0.90
CA LYS A 84 -10.99 -6.04 -1.96
C LYS A 84 -10.02 -7.23 -2.17
N ARG A 85 -8.70 -7.01 -2.10
CA ARG A 85 -7.67 -8.07 -2.15
C ARG A 85 -7.80 -9.04 -0.97
N ARG A 86 -7.92 -8.52 0.26
CA ARG A 86 -8.11 -9.35 1.47
C ARG A 86 -9.34 -10.25 1.35
N MET A 87 -10.48 -9.70 0.91
CA MET A 87 -11.70 -10.49 0.72
C MET A 87 -11.50 -11.57 -0.35
N HIS A 88 -10.96 -11.20 -1.51
CA HIS A 88 -10.62 -12.14 -2.59
C HIS A 88 -9.73 -13.31 -2.12
N MET A 89 -8.74 -13.07 -1.27
CA MET A 89 -7.88 -14.12 -0.70
C MET A 89 -8.63 -15.03 0.28
N ILE A 90 -9.54 -14.49 1.09
CA ILE A 90 -10.39 -15.28 1.99
C ILE A 90 -11.34 -16.15 1.17
N ASP A 91 -12.00 -15.58 0.15
CA ASP A 91 -13.09 -16.24 -0.57
C ASP A 91 -12.62 -17.23 -1.65
N LYS A 92 -11.57 -16.90 -2.43
CA LYS A 92 -11.05 -17.78 -3.51
C LYS A 92 -9.91 -18.68 -3.02
N HIS A 93 -9.09 -18.22 -2.09
CA HIS A 93 -7.88 -18.92 -1.64
C HIS A 93 -7.97 -19.42 -0.19
N MET A 94 -9.14 -19.31 0.45
CA MET A 94 -9.41 -19.81 1.81
C MET A 94 -8.40 -19.31 2.88
N TYR A 95 -7.79 -18.14 2.67
CA TYR A 95 -6.84 -17.58 3.63
C TYR A 95 -7.53 -17.30 4.98
N PRO A 96 -6.92 -17.68 6.11
CA PRO A 96 -7.53 -17.48 7.41
C PRO A 96 -7.68 -15.99 7.72
N LYS A 97 -8.81 -15.60 8.31
CA LYS A 97 -9.18 -14.18 8.49
C LYS A 97 -8.18 -13.39 9.34
N ASN A 98 -7.38 -14.07 10.17
CA ASN A 98 -6.30 -13.51 10.99
C ASN A 98 -4.90 -13.54 10.31
N PHE A 99 -4.77 -13.91 9.04
CA PHE A 99 -3.52 -13.75 8.29
C PHE A 99 -3.07 -12.27 8.23
N PHE A 100 -1.76 -12.02 8.21
CA PHE A 100 -1.19 -10.68 8.10
C PHE A 100 -1.20 -10.16 6.65
N PHE A 101 -2.37 -9.71 6.19
CA PHE A 101 -2.57 -9.12 4.85
C PHE A 101 -1.76 -7.82 4.59
N GLY A 102 -1.10 -7.26 5.60
CA GLY A 102 -0.18 -6.13 5.50
C GLY A 102 1.25 -6.51 5.11
N VAL A 103 1.53 -7.78 4.79
CA VAL A 103 2.89 -8.27 4.44
C VAL A 103 3.54 -7.46 3.33
N THR A 104 2.83 -7.05 2.27
CA THR A 104 3.42 -6.25 1.17
C THR A 104 3.85 -4.84 1.58
N LYS A 105 3.36 -4.32 2.72
CA LYS A 105 3.82 -3.04 3.26
C LYS A 105 4.92 -3.20 4.30
N GLU A 106 4.78 -4.15 5.24
CA GLU A 106 5.64 -4.25 6.43
C GLU A 106 6.66 -5.39 6.42
N GLY A 107 6.62 -6.28 5.43
CA GLY A 107 7.47 -7.46 5.38
C GLY A 107 7.24 -8.43 6.55
N ILE A 108 8.20 -9.33 6.76
CA ILE A 108 8.24 -10.30 7.87
C ILE A 108 9.30 -9.99 8.94
N ASP A 109 10.03 -8.88 8.84
CA ASP A 109 11.12 -8.57 9.77
C ASP A 109 10.65 -8.54 11.24
N GLY A 110 11.33 -9.32 12.08
CA GLY A 110 10.99 -9.50 13.49
C GLY A 110 9.77 -10.38 13.79
N ARG A 111 9.11 -10.96 12.77
CA ARG A 111 7.95 -11.84 12.92
C ARG A 111 8.37 -13.31 12.83
N ARG A 112 7.73 -14.16 13.66
CA ARG A 112 7.89 -15.63 13.64
C ARG A 112 6.67 -16.37 13.08
N SER A 113 5.63 -15.64 12.70
CA SER A 113 4.39 -16.16 12.11
C SER A 113 3.77 -15.08 11.21
N LEU A 114 3.13 -15.53 10.14
CA LEU A 114 2.26 -14.71 9.29
C LEU A 114 0.80 -14.67 9.81
N LEU A 115 0.44 -15.52 10.76
CA LEU A 115 -0.85 -15.49 11.43
C LEU A 115 -0.76 -14.54 12.62
N ILE A 116 -1.75 -13.66 12.73
CA ILE A 116 -1.96 -12.81 13.90
C ILE A 116 -2.70 -13.66 14.93
N ASP A 117 -1.98 -14.18 15.92
CA ASP A 117 -2.62 -14.83 17.05
C ASP A 117 -3.48 -13.81 17.82
N GLY A 118 -4.73 -14.17 18.11
CA GLY A 118 -5.62 -13.36 18.95
C GLY A 118 -5.19 -13.25 20.42
N GLY A 119 -4.04 -13.86 20.77
CA GLY A 119 -3.44 -13.82 22.09
C GLY A 119 -3.17 -12.39 22.53
N HIS A 120 -3.82 -12.00 23.63
CA HIS A 120 -3.79 -10.69 24.28
C HIS A 120 -2.49 -9.91 24.09
N ARG A 121 -2.62 -8.60 23.83
CA ARG A 121 -1.51 -7.63 23.83
C ARG A 121 -0.58 -7.93 25.00
N ARG A 122 0.61 -8.51 24.76
CA ARG A 122 1.68 -8.55 25.76
C ARG A 122 2.11 -7.11 25.99
N ARG A 123 1.43 -6.47 26.97
CA ARG A 123 1.63 -5.09 27.41
C ARG A 123 3.13 -4.89 27.57
N ARG A 124 3.74 -4.16 26.63
CA ARG A 124 5.19 -4.00 26.56
C ARG A 124 5.63 -3.38 27.89
N SER A 125 6.40 -4.13 28.68
CA SER A 125 6.67 -3.79 30.09
C SER A 125 7.64 -2.61 30.21
N SER A 126 7.13 -1.40 29.95
CA SER A 126 7.75 -0.15 30.40
C SER A 126 7.68 -0.13 31.93
N ALA A 127 8.78 -0.50 32.57
CA ALA A 127 8.91 -0.48 34.02
C ALA A 127 9.00 0.96 34.53
N SER A 128 7.88 1.51 34.99
CA SER A 128 7.81 2.71 35.82
C SER A 128 6.77 2.49 36.92
N VAL A 129 7.07 2.92 38.14
CA VAL A 129 6.35 2.50 39.35
C VAL A 129 5.32 3.54 39.80
N GLN A 130 4.19 3.02 40.27
CA GLN A 130 3.15 3.53 41.19
C GLN A 130 3.53 4.73 42.10
N PRO A 131 2.57 5.54 42.63
CA PRO A 131 1.25 5.05 43.11
C PRO A 131 -0.03 5.93 42.97
N LYS A 132 -1.15 5.20 43.04
CA LYS A 132 -2.48 5.49 43.65
C LYS A 132 -2.88 6.92 44.09
N ASN A 133 -4.14 7.29 43.79
CA ASN A 133 -5.23 7.22 44.79
C ASN A 133 -6.63 7.18 44.13
N PRO A 134 -7.66 6.56 44.74
CA PRO A 134 -9.03 6.47 44.21
C PRO A 134 -10.03 7.42 44.90
N ASN A 135 -11.17 7.69 44.25
CA ASN A 135 -12.39 8.18 44.91
C ASN A 135 -13.64 7.78 44.08
N PRO A 136 -14.76 7.32 44.70
CA PRO A 136 -15.96 6.90 43.98
C PRO A 136 -17.12 7.90 44.05
N ALA A 137 -17.79 8.12 42.92
CA ALA A 137 -19.17 8.59 42.80
C ALA A 137 -19.73 7.92 41.52
N ALA A 138 -20.71 7.02 41.59
CA ALA A 138 -22.13 7.18 41.93
C ALA A 138 -23.01 7.21 40.66
N CYS A 139 -24.30 6.92 40.82
CA CYS A 139 -25.35 6.86 39.79
C CYS A 139 -25.45 8.17 38.96
N VAL A 140 -26.05 8.20 37.75
CA VAL A 140 -27.40 7.71 37.37
C VAL A 140 -27.45 7.19 35.92
N SER A 141 -28.39 6.28 35.65
CA SER A 141 -28.78 5.78 34.33
C SER A 141 -30.07 6.43 33.83
N GLU A 142 -30.12 6.85 32.56
CA GLU A 142 -31.37 7.10 31.82
C GLU A 142 -31.24 6.65 30.34
N GLU A 143 -32.33 6.16 29.75
CA GLU A 143 -32.49 6.04 28.29
C GLU A 143 -32.95 7.39 27.69
N PRO A 144 -33.04 7.50 26.36
CA PRO A 144 -34.42 7.65 25.85
C PRO A 144 -34.75 6.77 24.64
N ARG A 145 -36.02 6.35 24.58
CA ARG A 145 -36.66 5.73 23.41
C ARG A 145 -37.42 6.77 22.59
N ALA A 146 -37.23 6.72 21.26
CA ALA A 146 -38.24 7.01 20.21
C ALA A 146 -38.91 8.43 20.25
N GLU A 147 -39.75 8.88 19.32
CA GLU A 147 -40.52 8.27 18.23
C GLU A 147 -40.66 9.21 16.98
N GLN A 148 -41.04 8.64 15.81
CA GLN A 148 -41.92 9.25 14.76
C GLN A 148 -41.45 10.54 14.00
N ASN A 149 -41.91 10.89 12.79
CA ASN A 149 -42.59 10.18 11.67
C ASN A 149 -42.54 11.06 10.36
N SER A 150 -43.06 10.51 9.25
CA SER A 150 -43.66 11.16 8.05
C SER A 150 -42.82 11.40 6.78
N GLU A 151 -43.46 11.09 5.63
CA GLU A 151 -42.89 11.02 4.27
C GLU A 151 -42.70 12.40 3.57
N SER A 152 -42.00 12.51 2.43
CA SER A 152 -42.60 12.27 1.09
C SER A 152 -41.61 12.45 -0.09
N SER A 153 -42.01 12.04 -1.30
CA SER A 153 -41.35 12.26 -2.60
C SER A 153 -42.39 12.63 -3.66
N PRO A 154 -42.06 13.41 -4.72
CA PRO A 154 -41.66 12.86 -6.05
C PRO A 154 -40.36 13.52 -6.61
N ARG A 155 -39.55 12.93 -7.52
CA ARG A 155 -39.70 12.54 -8.96
C ARG A 155 -39.72 13.70 -9.99
N GLU A 156 -39.23 13.54 -11.23
CA GLU A 156 -38.52 12.39 -11.86
C GLU A 156 -36.98 12.59 -11.88
N ASP A 157 -36.17 12.82 -12.95
CA ASP A 157 -36.36 12.93 -14.42
C ASP A 157 -35.00 12.69 -15.17
N GLY A 158 -34.98 12.68 -16.52
CA GLY A 158 -33.81 12.45 -17.39
C GLY A 158 -33.01 13.71 -17.83
N SER A 159 -32.04 13.65 -18.75
CA SER A 159 -31.69 12.57 -19.71
C SER A 159 -30.20 12.57 -20.11
N GLN A 160 -29.69 11.41 -20.57
CA GLN A 160 -28.50 11.32 -21.43
C GLN A 160 -28.90 11.37 -22.91
N PRO A 161 -27.93 11.55 -23.82
CA PRO A 161 -27.94 10.76 -25.05
C PRO A 161 -26.60 10.03 -25.29
N ASN A 162 -26.67 8.76 -25.68
CA ASN A 162 -25.62 8.13 -26.49
C ASN A 162 -25.66 8.71 -27.91
N GLN A 163 -24.54 8.64 -28.63
CA GLN A 163 -24.54 8.46 -30.07
C GLN A 163 -23.55 7.36 -30.45
N ASP A 164 -23.85 6.67 -31.55
CA ASP A 164 -23.32 5.36 -31.90
C ASP A 164 -22.01 5.38 -32.69
N GLN A 165 -21.53 4.16 -32.95
CA GLN A 165 -20.42 3.85 -33.85
C GLN A 165 -20.67 4.37 -35.28
N GLN A 166 -19.58 4.71 -35.99
CA GLN A 166 -19.56 4.65 -37.45
C GLN A 166 -18.15 4.37 -37.97
N ASP A 167 -18.08 3.77 -39.15
CA ASP A 167 -16.91 3.03 -39.65
C ASP A 167 -15.82 3.86 -40.35
N ALA A 168 -14.71 3.16 -40.60
CA ALA A 168 -13.44 3.66 -41.12
C ALA A 168 -13.50 4.49 -42.42
N ALA A 169 -12.75 5.59 -42.43
CA ALA A 169 -12.04 6.11 -43.60
C ALA A 169 -10.72 6.78 -43.15
N GLY A 170 -9.72 6.81 -44.04
CA GLY A 170 -8.31 7.15 -43.80
C GLY A 170 -7.98 8.19 -42.71
N ALA A 171 -7.21 7.75 -41.70
CA ALA A 171 -6.53 8.65 -40.77
C ALA A 171 -5.47 9.47 -41.50
N ASP A 172 -5.64 10.79 -41.56
CA ASP A 172 -4.71 11.67 -42.25
C ASP A 172 -3.44 11.89 -41.42
N MET A 173 -2.28 11.60 -42.01
CA MET A 173 -0.98 11.76 -41.38
C MET A 173 -0.65 13.23 -41.04
N THR A 174 -1.35 14.19 -41.64
CA THR A 174 -1.20 15.62 -41.35
C THR A 174 -1.86 16.04 -40.03
N GLU A 175 -3.02 15.46 -39.67
CA GLU A 175 -3.67 15.72 -38.38
C GLU A 175 -2.80 15.23 -37.21
N LEU A 176 -2.20 14.03 -37.36
CA LEU A 176 -1.27 13.49 -36.39
C LEU A 176 0.01 14.35 -36.25
N ALA A 177 0.47 14.95 -37.35
CA ALA A 177 1.62 15.85 -37.34
C ALA A 177 1.31 17.19 -36.63
N ASP A 178 0.14 17.77 -36.83
CA ASP A 178 -0.27 19.01 -36.16
C ASP A 178 -0.52 18.80 -34.66
N ALA A 179 -1.16 17.68 -34.29
CA ALA A 179 -1.32 17.27 -32.89
C ALA A 179 0.02 17.07 -32.17
N MET A 180 1.05 16.55 -32.86
CA MET A 180 2.42 16.45 -32.33
C MET A 180 3.17 17.79 -32.30
N SER A 181 2.88 18.69 -33.24
CA SER A 181 3.41 20.07 -33.28
C SER A 181 2.93 20.90 -32.07
N ALA A 182 1.64 20.76 -31.72
CA ALA A 182 1.03 21.43 -30.56
C ALA A 182 1.65 21.07 -29.20
N LEU A 183 2.44 19.98 -29.12
CA LEU A 183 3.11 19.53 -27.89
C LEU A 183 4.53 20.12 -27.69
N HIS A 184 4.98 21.07 -28.50
CA HIS A 184 6.31 21.69 -28.38
C HIS A 184 6.44 22.65 -27.17
N PHE A 185 6.38 22.12 -25.96
CA PHE A 185 6.47 22.82 -24.67
C PHE A 185 7.89 23.35 -24.32
N VAL A 186 8.70 23.67 -25.34
CA VAL A 186 10.06 24.22 -25.17
C VAL A 186 10.12 25.63 -25.77
N PRO A 187 10.23 26.69 -24.94
CA PRO A 187 10.43 28.05 -25.45
C PRO A 187 11.73 28.16 -26.26
N SER A 188 11.65 28.72 -27.46
CA SER A 188 12.79 28.83 -28.39
C SER A 188 13.94 29.72 -27.89
N SER A 189 13.75 30.46 -26.81
CA SER A 189 14.85 30.91 -25.94
C SER A 189 14.37 31.15 -24.51
N ILE A 190 15.25 30.94 -23.53
CA ILE A 190 15.02 31.29 -22.12
C ILE A 190 16.11 32.29 -21.70
N ARG A 191 15.72 33.52 -21.36
CA ARG A 191 16.63 34.55 -20.85
C ARG A 191 16.51 34.66 -19.33
N PHE A 192 17.50 34.12 -18.61
CA PHE A 192 17.63 34.32 -17.17
C PHE A 192 18.24 35.68 -16.82
N GLY A 193 17.77 36.29 -15.72
CA GLY A 193 18.55 37.27 -14.96
C GLY A 193 18.47 38.74 -15.39
N ARG A 194 17.42 39.45 -14.98
CA ARG A 194 17.48 40.93 -14.82
C ARG A 194 16.60 41.40 -13.65
N GLY A 195 17.08 41.22 -12.42
CA GLY A 195 16.35 41.67 -11.23
C GLY A 195 17.07 41.45 -9.89
N ARG A 196 17.38 42.57 -9.22
CA ARG A 196 17.56 42.71 -7.75
C ARG A 196 18.61 41.81 -7.05
N ALA A 197 19.83 42.34 -6.91
CA ALA A 197 20.68 42.01 -5.77
C ALA A 197 20.04 42.56 -4.47
N GLY A 198 20.17 41.88 -3.34
CA GLY A 198 19.56 42.35 -2.09
C GLY A 198 19.46 41.38 -0.92
N PHE A 199 20.56 40.75 -0.51
CA PHE A 199 20.66 40.13 0.83
C PHE A 199 21.85 40.73 1.59
N ALA A 200 21.55 41.55 2.60
CA ALA A 200 22.54 42.11 3.50
C ALA A 200 22.96 41.06 4.54
N ARG A 201 24.25 41.03 4.88
CA ARG A 201 24.78 40.14 5.93
C ARG A 201 24.56 40.74 7.32
N ARG A 202 24.23 39.88 8.27
CA ARG A 202 24.55 39.96 9.70
C ARG A 202 25.00 38.58 10.16
#